data_AF-A0A9P3B6R1-F1
#
_entry.id   AF-A0A9P3B6R1-F1
#
_cell.length_a   1.000
_cell.length_b   1.000
_cell.length_c   1.000
_cell.angle_alpha   90.00
_cell.angle_beta   90.00
_cell.angle_gamma   90.00
#
_symmetry.space_group_name_H-M   'P 1'
#
loop_
_entity.id
_entity.type
_entity.pdbx_description
1 polymer ?
#
loop_
_entity_poly.entity_id
_entity_poly.type
_entity_poly.pdbx_seq_one_letter_code
_entity_poly.pdbx_strand_id
1 'polypeptide(L)'
;MGDSWRTLQDSSSTDDNESTIETSFDLSMKIKCDLNVTIKFEIPSRQCSTAFEEEPPAPKEGLHHYRIFPDYGTDFLWFNVADPSYDPPDTYVDSSEVLSRMHPSVAQGYDSWVRAYNDNFKARCEDTQDYSANVFGTPSEYVAWLVTGYLLAWRIALDPRVGSVEYLPGRTPHVLERGTETAATVAFLEEQAMLLANPMSHS
;
A
#
# COMPACT_ATOMS: atom_id res chain seq x y z
N MET A 1 -40.91 -8.24 -29.36
CA MET A 1 -40.23 -7.82 -28.12
C MET A 1 -40.25 -9.03 -27.21
N GLY A 2 -39.24 -9.90 -27.12
CA GLY A 2 -37.82 -9.75 -27.38
C GLY A 2 -37.08 -10.11 -26.10
N ASP A 3 -37.04 -11.41 -25.80
CA ASP A 3 -36.32 -11.99 -24.67
C ASP A 3 -34.82 -11.67 -24.74
N SER A 4 -34.22 -11.25 -23.62
CA SER A 4 -32.76 -11.27 -23.43
C SER A 4 -32.41 -11.37 -21.94
N TRP A 5 -33.03 -12.33 -21.26
CA TRP A 5 -32.54 -12.85 -19.98
C TRP A 5 -32.39 -14.36 -20.12
N ARG A 6 -31.37 -14.79 -20.88
CA ARG A 6 -30.82 -16.16 -20.84
C ARG A 6 -29.61 -16.25 -21.77
N THR A 7 -28.42 -16.10 -21.18
CA THR A 7 -27.33 -17.06 -21.37
C THR A 7 -26.36 -16.88 -20.20
N LEU A 8 -26.68 -17.57 -19.10
CA LEU A 8 -25.64 -18.09 -18.21
C LEU A 8 -24.82 -19.03 -19.09
N GLN A 9 -23.70 -18.54 -19.59
CA GLN A 9 -22.67 -19.45 -20.06
C GLN A 9 -21.95 -19.92 -18.80
N ASP A 10 -22.45 -21.03 -18.26
CA ASP A 10 -21.72 -21.94 -17.40
C ASP A 10 -20.37 -22.24 -18.10
N SER A 11 -19.34 -21.49 -17.70
CA SER A 11 -17.98 -21.97 -17.78
C SER A 11 -17.63 -22.39 -16.36
N SER A 12 -17.89 -23.66 -16.10
CA SER A 12 -17.56 -24.36 -14.87
C SER A 12 -16.05 -24.28 -14.59
N SER A 13 -15.64 -23.36 -13.72
CA SER A 13 -14.57 -23.52 -12.72
C SER A 13 -14.33 -22.20 -11.97
N THR A 14 -15.27 -21.76 -11.14
CA THR A 14 -14.97 -20.74 -10.13
C THR A 14 -14.69 -21.44 -8.81
N ASP A 15 -13.45 -21.33 -8.37
CA ASP A 15 -13.01 -21.66 -7.02
C ASP A 15 -13.77 -20.69 -6.08
N ASP A 16 -14.88 -21.13 -5.48
CA ASP A 16 -15.79 -20.31 -4.64
C ASP A 16 -15.09 -19.65 -3.42
N ASN A 17 -13.82 -19.96 -3.19
CA ASN A 17 -12.99 -19.50 -2.08
C ASN A 17 -11.94 -18.44 -2.47
N GLU A 18 -11.92 -17.97 -3.72
CA GLU A 18 -10.98 -16.94 -4.18
C GLU A 18 -11.69 -15.59 -4.42
N SER A 19 -11.20 -14.54 -3.77
CA SER A 19 -11.64 -13.16 -3.95
C SER A 19 -10.50 -12.33 -4.53
N THR A 20 -10.78 -11.60 -5.61
CA THR A 20 -9.82 -10.68 -6.24
C THR A 20 -10.24 -9.24 -5.97
N ILE A 21 -9.30 -8.42 -5.47
CA ILE A 21 -9.46 -6.99 -5.23
C ILE A 21 -8.52 -6.26 -6.19
N GLU A 22 -9.09 -5.56 -7.15
CA GLU A 22 -8.35 -4.66 -8.04
C GLU A 22 -8.19 -3.31 -7.36
N THR A 23 -6.96 -2.79 -7.32
CA THR A 23 -6.67 -1.49 -6.68
C THR A 23 -6.35 -0.42 -7.72
N SER A 24 -6.52 0.84 -7.34
CA SER A 24 -6.09 1.99 -8.13
C SER A 24 -4.56 2.11 -8.29
N PHE A 25 -3.79 1.31 -7.56
CA PHE A 25 -2.33 1.38 -7.50
C PHE A 25 -1.63 0.43 -8.49
N ASP A 26 -2.29 0.05 -9.59
CA ASP A 26 -1.70 -0.90 -10.56
C ASP A 26 -1.28 -2.20 -9.84
N LEU A 27 -2.15 -2.66 -8.94
CA LEU A 27 -1.93 -3.79 -8.06
C LEU A 27 -3.27 -4.52 -7.88
N SER A 28 -3.26 -5.83 -8.03
CA SER A 28 -4.39 -6.69 -7.69
C SER A 28 -4.01 -7.59 -6.53
N MET A 29 -4.86 -7.67 -5.52
CA MET A 29 -4.71 -8.56 -4.38
C MET A 29 -5.69 -9.72 -4.52
N LYS A 30 -5.17 -10.94 -4.57
CA LYS A 30 -5.95 -12.18 -4.56
C LYS A 30 -5.87 -12.82 -3.20
N ILE A 31 -7.03 -13.08 -2.62
CA ILE A 31 -7.18 -13.75 -1.34
C ILE A 31 -7.88 -15.07 -1.61
N LYS A 32 -7.21 -16.18 -1.29
CA LYS A 32 -7.81 -17.51 -1.31
C LYS A 32 -7.90 -18.02 0.13
N CYS A 33 -9.12 -18.34 0.55
CA CYS A 33 -9.41 -18.85 1.89
C CYS A 33 -9.94 -20.28 1.78
N ASP A 34 -9.04 -21.27 1.83
CA ASP A 34 -9.41 -22.69 1.88
C ASP A 34 -9.19 -23.28 3.30
N LEU A 35 -8.36 -24.29 3.45
CA LEU A 35 -7.87 -24.75 4.76
C LEU A 35 -6.83 -23.77 5.33
N ASN A 36 -6.18 -22.97 4.47
CA ASN A 36 -5.24 -21.92 4.80
C ASN A 36 -5.61 -20.63 4.05
N VAL A 37 -5.14 -19.49 4.57
CA VAL A 37 -5.23 -18.21 3.86
C VAL A 37 -4.00 -18.06 2.98
N THR A 38 -4.21 -17.78 1.69
CA THR A 38 -3.15 -17.41 0.75
C THR A 38 -3.44 -16.03 0.20
N ILE A 39 -2.44 -15.15 0.26
CA ILE A 39 -2.51 -13.80 -0.31
C ILE A 39 -1.45 -13.68 -1.38
N LYS A 40 -1.87 -13.25 -2.58
CA LYS A 40 -0.98 -12.96 -3.70
C LYS A 40 -1.23 -11.55 -4.19
N PHE A 41 -0.14 -10.85 -4.44
CA PHE A 41 -0.17 -9.58 -5.15
C PHE A 41 0.28 -9.79 -6.58
N GLU A 42 -0.48 -9.24 -7.52
CA GLU A 42 -0.18 -9.27 -8.94
C GLU A 42 -0.10 -7.83 -9.44
N ILE A 43 1.00 -7.50 -10.11
CA ILE A 43 1.09 -6.26 -10.89
C ILE A 43 0.69 -6.63 -12.31
N PRO A 44 -0.38 -6.05 -12.87
CA PRO A 44 -0.75 -6.32 -14.26
C PRO A 44 0.43 -6.06 -15.17
N SER A 45 0.85 -7.07 -15.94
CA SER A 45 1.91 -6.90 -16.94
C SER A 45 1.46 -5.85 -17.94
N ARG A 46 2.00 -4.63 -17.82
CA ARG A 46 1.81 -3.61 -18.84
C ARG A 46 2.29 -4.17 -20.17
N GLN A 47 1.47 -4.07 -21.21
CA GLN A 47 1.97 -4.14 -22.58
C GLN A 47 3.07 -3.08 -22.70
N CYS A 48 4.30 -3.59 -22.77
CA CYS A 48 5.53 -2.86 -22.87
C CYS A 48 5.43 -1.85 -24.03
N SER A 49 5.42 -0.57 -23.70
CA SER A 49 5.88 0.44 -24.65
C SER A 49 7.39 0.58 -24.42
N THR A 50 8.10 -0.02 -25.38
CA THR A 50 9.54 0.03 -25.66
C THR A 50 10.48 -0.67 -24.67
N ALA A 51 10.93 -1.86 -25.10
CA ALA A 51 12.26 -2.43 -24.94
C ALA A 51 13.09 -1.89 -23.75
N PHE A 52 12.88 -2.47 -22.58
CA PHE A 52 13.98 -2.69 -21.66
C PHE A 52 14.35 -4.16 -21.78
N GLU A 53 15.59 -4.39 -22.20
CA GLU A 53 16.25 -5.69 -22.13
C GLU A 53 16.00 -6.31 -20.76
N GLU A 54 15.86 -7.64 -20.69
CA GLU A 54 15.90 -8.37 -19.42
C GLU A 54 17.18 -7.97 -18.68
N GLU A 55 17.06 -7.03 -17.74
CA GLU A 55 18.16 -6.66 -16.86
C GLU A 55 18.47 -7.90 -16.01
N PRO A 56 19.75 -8.28 -15.84
CA PRO A 56 20.13 -9.36 -14.95
C PRO A 56 19.53 -9.11 -13.56
N PRO A 57 19.22 -10.16 -12.77
CA PRO A 57 18.76 -9.96 -11.40
C PRO A 57 19.76 -9.06 -10.69
N ALA A 58 19.29 -7.87 -10.27
CA ALA A 58 20.12 -6.91 -9.58
C ALA A 58 20.81 -7.64 -8.41
N PRO A 59 22.14 -7.50 -8.26
CA PRO A 59 22.82 -7.99 -7.06
C PRO A 59 22.07 -7.50 -5.83
N LYS A 60 21.98 -8.31 -4.77
CA LYS A 60 21.40 -7.86 -3.48
C LYS A 60 22.12 -6.62 -2.92
N GLU A 61 23.34 -6.37 -3.41
CA GLU A 61 24.10 -5.13 -3.23
C GLU A 61 23.53 -4.05 -4.17
N GLY A 62 22.59 -3.24 -3.68
CA GLY A 62 22.00 -2.12 -4.44
C GLY A 62 20.48 -2.01 -4.39
N LEU A 63 19.81 -2.78 -3.52
CA LEU A 63 18.38 -2.62 -3.29
C LEU A 63 18.11 -1.44 -2.36
N HIS A 64 17.09 -0.65 -2.68
CA HIS A 64 16.62 0.42 -1.83
C HIS A 64 15.66 -0.09 -0.75
N HIS A 65 15.79 0.46 0.44
CA HIS A 65 14.96 0.20 1.60
C HIS A 65 14.28 1.50 2.01
N TYR A 66 12.95 1.51 1.99
CA TYR A 66 12.19 2.71 2.29
C TYR A 66 11.44 2.61 3.61
N ARG A 67 11.08 3.76 4.14
CA ARG A 67 10.14 3.92 5.24
C ARG A 67 9.01 4.82 4.78
N ILE A 68 7.77 4.46 5.12
CA ILE A 68 6.59 5.26 4.86
C ILE A 68 5.89 5.57 6.18
N PHE A 69 5.79 6.85 6.54
CA PHE A 69 5.07 7.29 7.73
C PHE A 69 4.46 8.69 7.49
N PRO A 70 3.31 8.99 8.11
CA PRO A 70 2.71 10.31 8.00
C PRO A 70 3.54 11.34 8.75
N ASP A 71 3.92 12.41 8.05
CA ASP A 71 4.57 13.58 8.63
C ASP A 71 3.96 14.86 8.04
N TYR A 72 3.12 15.53 8.84
CA TYR A 72 2.29 16.64 8.39
C TYR A 72 3.13 17.74 7.72
N GLY A 73 2.69 18.16 6.53
CA GLY A 73 3.34 19.23 5.78
C GLY A 73 4.60 18.81 5.03
N THR A 74 4.93 17.52 5.03
CA THR A 74 6.08 16.96 4.30
C THR A 74 5.64 15.77 3.43
N ASP A 75 6.63 15.15 2.79
CA ASP A 75 6.46 13.90 2.05
C ASP A 75 6.48 12.69 3.00
N PHE A 76 5.81 11.59 2.66
CA PHE A 76 5.71 10.42 3.57
C PHE A 76 6.74 9.34 3.26
N LEU A 77 7.49 9.45 2.17
CA LEU A 77 8.49 8.47 1.74
C LEU A 77 9.91 8.92 2.13
N TRP A 78 10.64 8.05 2.82
CA TRP A 78 11.96 8.32 3.36
C TRP A 78 12.88 7.11 3.18
N PHE A 79 14.19 7.30 3.22
CA PHE A 79 15.12 6.17 3.30
C PHE A 79 15.00 5.49 4.67
N ASN A 80 14.99 4.16 4.65
CA ASN A 80 15.10 3.36 5.85
C ASN A 80 16.57 3.37 6.34
N VAL A 81 16.80 3.22 7.65
CA VAL A 81 18.15 3.07 8.22
C VAL A 81 18.93 1.87 7.65
N ALA A 82 18.22 0.88 7.12
CA ALA A 82 18.81 -0.27 6.43
C ALA A 82 19.23 0.03 4.98
N ASP A 83 18.88 1.19 4.39
CA ASP A 83 19.25 1.54 3.02
C ASP A 83 20.75 1.84 2.92
N PRO A 84 21.45 1.33 1.88
CA PRO A 84 22.87 1.67 1.64
C PRO A 84 23.15 3.17 1.46
N SER A 85 22.15 3.92 1.03
CA SER A 85 22.19 5.37 0.78
C SER A 85 21.73 6.18 1.99
N TYR A 86 21.40 5.53 3.11
CA TYR A 86 20.95 6.20 4.31
C TYR A 86 22.07 7.08 4.89
N ASP A 87 21.82 8.39 4.89
CA ASP A 87 22.64 9.39 5.57
C ASP A 87 21.76 10.14 6.58
N PRO A 88 22.01 10.06 7.91
CA PRO A 88 21.21 10.75 8.92
C PRO A 88 20.87 12.24 8.67
N PRO A 89 21.77 13.08 8.11
CA PRO A 89 21.45 14.46 7.75
C PRO A 89 20.58 14.59 6.48
N ASP A 90 20.50 13.55 5.64
CA ASP A 90 19.78 13.57 4.36
C ASP A 90 19.06 12.24 4.11
N THR A 91 18.04 11.98 4.93
CA THR A 91 17.18 10.79 4.82
C THR A 91 16.00 10.99 3.87
N TYR A 92 15.87 12.19 3.30
CA TYR A 92 14.75 12.58 2.46
C TYR A 92 14.81 11.86 1.11
N VAL A 93 13.65 11.45 0.62
CA VAL A 93 13.50 10.84 -0.70
C VAL A 93 12.50 11.67 -1.48
N ASP A 94 12.88 12.06 -2.70
CA ASP A 94 11.91 12.63 -3.64
C ASP A 94 10.98 11.51 -4.10
N SER A 95 9.76 11.48 -3.55
CA SER A 95 8.75 10.47 -3.90
C SER A 95 8.43 10.49 -5.40
N SER A 96 8.51 11.65 -6.05
CA SER A 96 8.27 11.75 -7.49
C SER A 96 9.32 10.99 -8.29
N GLU A 97 10.59 10.97 -7.85
CA GLU A 97 11.64 10.20 -8.49
C GLU A 97 11.38 8.69 -8.36
N VAL A 98 11.04 8.23 -7.16
CA VAL A 98 10.77 6.80 -6.88
C VAL A 98 9.53 6.34 -7.67
N LEU A 99 8.45 7.11 -7.62
CA LEU A 99 7.16 6.74 -8.19
C LEU A 99 7.08 6.96 -9.70
N SER A 100 7.91 7.84 -10.29
CA SER A 100 7.97 8.07 -11.74
C SER A 100 8.27 6.81 -12.55
N ARG A 101 8.94 5.83 -11.91
CA ARG A 101 9.32 4.56 -12.50
C ARG A 101 8.18 3.53 -12.50
N MET A 102 7.05 3.87 -11.88
CA MET A 102 5.87 3.02 -11.73
C MET A 102 4.71 3.48 -12.65
N HIS A 103 3.55 2.83 -12.54
CA HIS A 103 2.35 3.29 -13.23
C HIS A 103 1.95 4.70 -12.73
N PRO A 104 1.60 5.68 -13.60
CA PRO A 104 1.23 7.03 -13.16
C PRO A 104 0.10 7.09 -12.13
N SER A 105 -0.77 6.09 -12.11
CA SER A 105 -1.83 5.96 -11.09
C SER A 105 -1.26 5.73 -9.69
N VAL A 106 -0.06 5.16 -9.55
CA VAL A 106 0.63 5.00 -8.26
C VAL A 106 1.00 6.37 -7.71
N ALA A 107 1.65 7.22 -8.52
CA ALA A 107 1.99 8.59 -8.12
C ALA A 107 0.74 9.42 -7.79
N GLN A 108 -0.29 9.38 -8.65
CA GLN A 108 -1.55 10.10 -8.40
C GLN A 108 -2.25 9.63 -7.13
N GLY A 109 -2.24 8.32 -6.89
CA GLY A 109 -2.83 7.72 -5.71
C GLY A 109 -2.04 8.05 -4.45
N TYR A 110 -0.72 8.10 -4.52
CA TYR A 110 0.16 8.56 -3.45
C TYR A 110 -0.14 10.02 -3.08
N ASP A 111 -0.14 10.92 -4.06
CA ASP A 111 -0.43 12.34 -3.84
C ASP A 111 -1.80 12.55 -3.20
N SER A 112 -2.80 11.77 -3.64
CA SER A 112 -4.16 11.83 -3.10
C SER A 112 -4.21 11.32 -1.65
N TRP A 113 -3.47 10.26 -1.34
CA TRP A 113 -3.37 9.67 -0.01
C TRP A 113 -2.64 10.59 0.99
N VAL A 114 -1.54 11.22 0.57
CA VAL A 114 -0.81 12.24 1.36
C VAL A 114 -1.69 13.47 1.59
N ARG A 115 -2.33 13.99 0.53
CA ARG A 115 -3.25 15.13 0.63
C ARG A 115 -4.38 14.86 1.61
N ALA A 116 -5.00 13.67 1.56
CA ALA A 116 -6.07 13.31 2.46
C ALA A 116 -5.64 13.42 3.94
N TYR A 117 -4.43 12.98 4.29
CA TYR A 117 -3.91 13.15 5.64
C TYR A 117 -3.70 14.64 5.98
N ASN A 118 -3.02 15.39 5.11
CA ASN A 118 -2.70 16.79 5.36
C ASN A 118 -3.94 17.68 5.49
N ASP A 119 -4.96 17.46 4.64
CA ASP A 119 -6.22 18.20 4.70
C ASP A 119 -6.98 17.91 6.01
N ASN A 120 -7.00 16.64 6.44
CA ASN A 120 -7.64 16.23 7.68
C ASN A 120 -6.89 16.75 8.92
N PHE A 121 -5.57 16.62 8.94
CA PHE A 121 -4.72 17.14 10.01
C PHE A 121 -4.89 18.65 10.13
N LYS A 122 -4.88 19.36 9.00
CA LYS A 122 -5.13 20.80 8.97
C LYS A 122 -6.48 21.13 9.59
N ALA A 123 -7.55 20.54 9.07
CA ALA A 123 -8.91 20.89 9.50
C ALA A 123 -9.22 20.51 10.96
N ARG A 124 -8.60 19.46 11.49
CA ARG A 124 -8.96 18.88 12.79
C ARG A 124 -7.95 19.12 13.90
N CYS A 125 -6.70 19.39 13.56
CA CYS A 125 -5.61 19.64 14.52
C CYS A 125 -5.06 21.06 14.39
N GLU A 126 -4.67 21.50 13.18
CA GLU A 126 -4.08 22.84 12.97
C GLU A 126 -5.11 23.95 13.18
N ASP A 127 -6.22 23.93 12.45
CA ASP A 127 -7.22 25.01 12.47
C ASP A 127 -7.97 25.09 13.82
N THR A 128 -8.08 23.97 14.54
CA THR A 128 -8.70 23.87 15.87
C THR A 128 -7.72 24.10 17.01
N GLN A 129 -6.41 24.05 16.75
CA GLN A 129 -5.34 24.01 17.73
C GLN A 129 -5.42 22.80 18.70
N ASP A 130 -6.10 21.72 18.31
CA ASP A 130 -6.18 20.47 19.06
C ASP A 130 -5.28 19.39 18.43
N TYR A 131 -3.99 19.45 18.75
CA TYR A 131 -3.01 18.45 18.30
C TYR A 131 -3.15 17.08 18.99
N SER A 132 -4.09 16.93 19.92
CA SER A 132 -4.47 15.64 20.48
C SER A 132 -5.64 14.99 19.75
N ALA A 133 -6.31 15.73 18.86
CA ALA A 133 -7.41 15.21 18.07
C ALA A 133 -6.95 14.11 17.11
N ASN A 134 -7.82 13.12 16.90
CA ASN A 134 -7.65 12.16 15.83
C ASN A 134 -7.72 12.88 14.48
N VAL A 135 -6.70 12.62 13.65
CA VAL A 135 -6.60 13.15 12.29
C VAL A 135 -7.83 12.78 11.48
N PHE A 136 -8.33 11.55 11.58
CA PHE A 136 -9.55 11.12 10.91
C PHE A 136 -10.75 11.19 11.86
N GLY A 137 -11.92 11.53 11.31
CA GLY A 137 -13.14 11.74 12.10
C GLY A 137 -13.72 10.45 12.65
N THR A 138 -13.50 9.33 11.95
CA THR A 138 -14.01 8.02 12.33
C THR A 138 -12.96 6.92 12.21
N PRO A 139 -13.11 5.83 12.97
CA PRO A 139 -12.28 4.63 12.82
C PRO A 139 -12.29 4.07 11.39
N SER A 140 -13.45 4.11 10.72
CA SER A 140 -13.57 3.61 9.35
C SER A 140 -12.79 4.45 8.34
N GLU A 141 -12.81 5.78 8.47
CA GLU A 141 -11.99 6.67 7.64
C GLU A 141 -10.50 6.42 7.87
N TYR A 142 -10.11 6.27 9.14
CA TYR A 142 -8.73 5.96 9.50
C TYR A 142 -8.28 4.63 8.90
N VAL A 143 -9.04 3.56 9.10
CA VAL A 143 -8.74 2.23 8.54
C VAL A 143 -8.72 2.25 7.02
N ALA A 144 -9.63 2.97 6.36
CA ALA A 144 -9.60 3.13 4.91
C ALA A 144 -8.30 3.80 4.44
N TRP A 145 -7.86 4.86 5.15
CA TRP A 145 -6.59 5.52 4.87
C TRP A 145 -5.38 4.61 5.14
N LEU A 146 -5.41 3.81 6.23
CA LEU A 146 -4.38 2.84 6.57
C LEU A 146 -4.22 1.76 5.50
N VAL A 147 -5.33 1.14 5.08
CA VAL A 147 -5.35 0.10 4.05
C VAL A 147 -4.88 0.66 2.71
N THR A 148 -5.26 1.89 2.38
CA THR A 148 -4.82 2.57 1.15
C THR A 148 -3.30 2.75 1.14
N GLY A 149 -2.72 3.27 2.23
CA GLY A 149 -1.27 3.41 2.37
C GLY A 149 -0.53 2.08 2.36
N TYR A 150 -1.12 1.04 2.96
CA TYR A 150 -0.57 -0.32 2.96
C TYR A 150 -0.48 -0.92 1.55
N LEU A 151 -1.52 -0.76 0.74
CA LEU A 151 -1.51 -1.23 -0.66
C LEU A 151 -0.50 -0.45 -1.52
N LEU A 152 -0.35 0.86 -1.29
CA LEU A 152 0.72 1.68 -1.87
C LEU A 152 2.10 1.15 -1.49
N ALA A 153 2.31 0.86 -0.21
CA ALA A 153 3.58 0.36 0.30
C ALA A 153 3.93 -1.01 -0.32
N TRP A 154 2.96 -1.92 -0.47
CA TRP A 154 3.15 -3.18 -1.20
C TRP A 154 3.51 -2.95 -2.66
N ARG A 155 2.85 -2.01 -3.35
CA ARG A 155 3.17 -1.71 -4.74
C ARG A 155 4.62 -1.25 -4.91
N ILE A 156 5.16 -0.51 -3.94
CA ILE A 156 6.56 -0.09 -3.91
C ILE A 156 7.49 -1.27 -3.57
N ALA A 157 7.17 -2.07 -2.54
CA ALA A 157 7.97 -3.22 -2.12
C ALA A 157 8.13 -4.29 -3.21
N LEU A 158 7.15 -4.39 -4.12
CA LEU A 158 7.19 -5.32 -5.25
C LEU A 158 8.05 -4.82 -6.43
N ASP A 159 8.52 -3.57 -6.44
CA ASP A 159 9.48 -3.11 -7.45
C ASP A 159 10.81 -3.88 -7.32
N PRO A 160 11.37 -4.44 -8.41
CA PRO A 160 12.57 -5.27 -8.35
C PRO A 160 13.78 -4.63 -7.64
N ARG A 161 13.88 -3.30 -7.67
CA ARG A 161 14.98 -2.52 -7.08
C ARG A 161 14.77 -2.21 -5.61
N VAL A 162 13.61 -2.55 -5.06
CA VAL A 162 13.27 -2.36 -3.65
C VAL A 162 13.50 -3.67 -2.91
N GLY A 163 14.23 -3.56 -1.80
CA GLY A 163 14.51 -4.66 -0.88
C GLY A 163 13.41 -4.81 0.16
N SER A 164 13.03 -3.71 0.80
CA SER A 164 11.93 -3.68 1.76
C SER A 164 11.29 -2.30 1.88
N VAL A 165 10.06 -2.27 2.40
CA VAL A 165 9.37 -1.05 2.81
C VAL A 165 8.89 -1.23 4.23
N GLU A 166 9.30 -0.36 5.15
CA GLU A 166 8.70 -0.26 6.48
C GLU A 166 7.52 0.70 6.44
N TYR A 167 6.30 0.19 6.52
CA TYR A 167 5.09 0.98 6.63
C TYR A 167 4.75 1.23 8.11
N LEU A 168 4.84 2.49 8.54
CA LEU A 168 4.61 2.93 9.91
C LEU A 168 3.59 4.06 9.95
N PRO A 169 2.30 3.76 9.76
CA PRO A 169 1.25 4.79 9.84
C PRO A 169 0.87 5.16 11.29
N GLY A 170 1.38 4.41 12.27
CA GLY A 170 1.07 4.55 13.69
C GLY A 170 2.22 4.07 14.57
N ARG A 171 1.93 3.28 15.61
CA ARG A 171 2.95 2.81 16.56
C ARG A 171 3.65 1.51 16.15
N THR A 172 2.98 0.68 15.36
CA THR A 172 3.49 -0.63 14.95
C THR A 172 4.04 -0.53 13.53
N PRO A 173 5.33 -0.81 13.30
CA PRO A 173 5.87 -0.91 11.96
C PRO A 173 5.47 -2.23 11.30
N HIS A 174 5.14 -2.17 10.02
CA HIS A 174 4.92 -3.34 9.16
C HIS A 174 6.00 -3.39 8.09
N VAL A 175 6.87 -4.38 8.17
CA VAL A 175 7.92 -4.59 7.17
C VAL A 175 7.37 -5.41 6.02
N LEU A 176 7.44 -4.86 4.81
CA LEU A 176 6.94 -5.47 3.57
C LEU A 176 8.14 -5.90 2.73
N GLU A 177 8.27 -7.20 2.54
CA GLU A 177 9.34 -7.83 1.77
C GLU A 177 8.76 -8.90 0.85
N ARG A 178 9.33 -9.04 -0.35
CA ARG A 178 8.92 -10.11 -1.28
C ARG A 178 9.04 -11.48 -0.62
N GLY A 179 8.00 -12.29 -0.74
CA GLY A 179 7.88 -13.60 -0.10
C GLY A 179 7.22 -13.58 1.28
N THR A 180 6.88 -12.40 1.82
CA THR A 180 6.18 -12.25 3.12
C THR A 180 4.72 -11.83 2.97
N GLU A 181 4.21 -11.76 1.74
CA GLU A 181 2.92 -11.15 1.36
C GLU A 181 1.77 -11.65 2.23
N THR A 182 1.65 -12.96 2.38
CA THR A 182 0.58 -13.58 3.16
C THR A 182 0.68 -13.26 4.64
N ALA A 183 1.83 -13.52 5.25
CA ALA A 183 1.99 -13.33 6.70
C ALA A 183 1.82 -11.86 7.10
N ALA A 184 2.46 -10.94 6.38
CA ALA A 184 2.38 -9.51 6.67
C ALA A 184 0.98 -8.94 6.41
N THR A 185 0.29 -9.38 5.35
CA THR A 185 -1.05 -8.86 5.03
C THR A 185 -2.12 -9.42 5.97
N VAL A 186 -2.04 -10.70 6.36
CA VAL A 186 -2.95 -11.25 7.38
C VAL A 186 -2.80 -10.50 8.70
N ALA A 187 -1.57 -10.35 9.20
CA ALA A 187 -1.32 -9.63 10.45
C ALA A 187 -1.85 -8.19 10.40
N PHE A 188 -1.55 -7.47 9.33
CA PHE A 188 -2.04 -6.10 9.14
C PHE A 188 -3.58 -6.03 9.12
N LEU A 189 -4.25 -6.90 8.35
CA LEU A 189 -5.72 -6.90 8.23
C LEU A 189 -6.42 -7.33 9.52
N GLU A 190 -5.85 -8.25 10.29
CA GLU A 190 -6.34 -8.61 11.62
C GLU A 190 -6.31 -7.40 12.56
N GLU A 191 -5.23 -6.62 12.55
CA GLU A 191 -5.15 -5.37 13.30
C GLU A 191 -6.23 -4.36 12.85
N GLN A 192 -6.44 -4.21 11.54
CA GLN A 192 -7.47 -3.32 11.01
C GLN A 192 -8.89 -3.77 11.43
N ALA A 193 -9.14 -5.08 11.40
CA ALA A 193 -10.41 -5.65 11.86
C ALA A 193 -10.63 -5.40 13.36
N MET A 194 -9.57 -5.51 14.17
CA MET A 194 -9.63 -5.19 15.61
C MET A 194 -9.92 -3.72 15.85
N LEU A 195 -9.33 -2.80 15.07
CA LEU A 195 -9.60 -1.36 15.16
C LEU A 195 -11.07 -1.04 14.85
N LEU A 196 -11.65 -1.69 13.84
CA LEU A 196 -13.06 -1.52 13.50
C LEU A 196 -13.99 -2.11 14.56
N ALA A 197 -13.62 -3.23 15.17
CA ALA A 197 -14.41 -3.88 16.21
C ALA A 197 -14.35 -3.14 17.56
N ASN A 198 -13.19 -2.56 17.89
CA ASN A 198 -12.91 -1.89 19.17
C ASN A 198 -12.35 -0.48 18.96
N PRO A 199 -13.19 0.48 18.53
CA PRO A 199 -12.74 1.82 18.15
C PRO A 199 -12.23 2.71 19.31
N MET A 200 -12.21 2.19 20.55
CA MET A 200 -11.93 2.96 21.78
C MET A 200 -10.50 2.78 22.35
N SER A 201 -9.60 2.03 21.69
CA SER A 201 -8.26 1.73 22.24
C SER A 201 -7.12 2.64 21.79
N HIS A 202 -7.37 3.62 20.91
CA HIS A 202 -6.34 4.50 20.35
C HIS A 202 -6.62 5.99 20.60
N SER A 203 -6.87 6.32 21.88
CA SER A 203 -6.81 7.70 22.39
C SER A 203 -5.38 8.02 22.86
#